data_AF-A0A9W5PJH8-F1
#
_entry.id   AF-A0A9W5PJH8-F1
#
_cell.length_a   1.000
_cell.length_b   1.000
_cell.length_c   1.000
_cell.angle_alpha   90.00
_cell.angle_beta   90.00
_cell.angle_gamma   90.00
#
_symmetry.space_group_name_H-M   'P 1'
#
loop_
_entity.id
_entity.type
_entity.pdbx_description
1 polymer ?
#
loop_
_entity_poly.entity_id
_entity_poly.type
_entity_poly.pdbx_seq_one_letter_code
_entity_poly.pdbx_strand_id
1 'polypeptide(L)'
;MKSTIEEKQKRELLEIIFNRPIKGEGYIHGSSYKWKQIVFQHYNKIKRKEITIEELIKILQKEGVQFAQPSSLVAYPIIEFIKHIAKKCKETIEI
;
A
#
# COMPACT_ATOMS: atom_id res chain seq x y z
N MET A 1 27.63 9.82 9.89
CA MET A 1 26.94 11.05 9.42
C MET A 1 26.10 10.83 8.15
N LYS A 2 26.61 10.17 7.09
CA LYS A 2 25.77 9.79 5.92
C LYS A 2 24.55 8.92 6.30
N SER A 3 24.75 7.94 7.17
CA SER A 3 23.67 7.05 7.65
C SER A 3 22.49 7.78 8.30
N THR A 4 22.76 8.80 9.13
CA THR A 4 21.71 9.56 9.82
C THR A 4 20.87 10.39 8.85
N ILE A 5 21.48 10.94 7.80
CA ILE A 5 20.77 11.73 6.77
C ILE A 5 19.92 10.80 5.90
N GLU A 6 20.46 9.65 5.49
CA GLU A 6 19.75 8.64 4.69
C GLU A 6 18.57 8.03 5.47
N GLU A 7 18.77 7.72 6.75
CA GLU A 7 17.70 7.25 7.64
C GLU A 7 16.60 8.29 7.82
N LYS A 8 16.96 9.57 7.97
CA LYS A 8 16.00 10.66 8.08
C LYS A 8 15.17 10.79 6.80
N GLN A 9 15.83 10.81 5.64
CA GLN A 9 15.15 10.87 4.34
C GLN A 9 14.21 9.67 4.12
N LYS A 10 14.63 8.48 4.52
CA LYS A 10 13.80 7.27 4.46
C LYS A 10 12.56 7.39 5.35
N ARG A 11 12.70 7.91 6.57
CA ARG A 11 11.57 8.13 7.49
C ARG A 11 10.59 9.16 6.92
N GLU A 12 11.08 10.29 6.44
CA GLU A 12 10.26 11.33 5.81
C GLU A 12 9.48 10.78 4.60
N LEU A 13 10.14 9.95 3.77
CA LEU A 13 9.47 9.30 2.64
C LEU A 13 8.34 8.37 3.10
N LEU A 14 8.56 7.57 4.14
CA LEU A 14 7.55 6.68 4.70
C LEU A 14 6.38 7.47 5.29
N GLU A 15 6.63 8.55 6.02
CA GLU A 15 5.57 9.42 6.54
C GLU A 15 4.71 9.99 5.41
N ILE A 16 5.34 10.48 4.34
CA ILE A 16 4.61 11.00 3.17
C ILE A 16 3.75 9.92 2.51
N ILE A 17 4.26 8.68 2.40
CA ILE A 17 3.53 7.56 1.80
C ILE A 17 2.32 7.20 2.67
N PHE A 18 2.51 6.99 3.97
CA PHE A 18 1.47 6.44 4.85
C PHE A 18 0.41 7.47 5.26
N ASN A 19 0.78 8.75 5.39
CA ASN A 19 -0.13 9.81 5.82
C ASN A 19 -1.02 10.34 4.70
N ARG A 20 -0.82 9.94 3.44
CA ARG A 20 -1.69 10.36 2.34
C ARG A 20 -3.09 9.72 2.49
N PRO A 21 -4.17 10.52 2.48
CA PRO A 21 -5.52 9.98 2.34
C PRO A 21 -5.70 9.31 0.98
N ILE A 22 -6.28 8.11 0.98
CA ILE A 22 -6.51 7.33 -0.23
C ILE A 22 -8.02 7.27 -0.52
N LYS A 23 -8.39 7.56 -1.77
CA LYS A 23 -9.79 7.50 -2.19
C LYS A 23 -10.30 6.07 -2.02
N GLY A 24 -11.48 5.91 -1.43
CA GLY A 24 -12.05 4.60 -1.13
C GLY A 24 -11.51 3.95 0.15
N GLU A 25 -10.73 4.65 0.98
CA GLU A 25 -10.27 4.12 2.28
C GLU A 25 -11.41 3.61 3.16
N GLY A 26 -12.59 4.25 3.10
CA GLY A 26 -13.79 3.80 3.82
C GLY A 26 -14.33 2.43 3.40
N TYR A 27 -13.80 1.83 2.33
CA TYR A 27 -14.13 0.46 1.93
C TYR A 27 -13.42 -0.59 2.79
N ILE A 28 -12.43 -0.17 3.57
CA ILE A 28 -11.63 -1.02 4.45
C ILE A 28 -11.90 -0.58 5.89
N HIS A 29 -12.24 -1.53 6.77
CA HIS A 29 -12.50 -1.25 8.17
C HIS A 29 -11.20 -1.02 8.96
N GLY A 30 -11.31 -0.21 10.01
CA GLY A 30 -10.24 0.00 10.99
C GLY A 30 -9.19 1.01 10.55
N SER A 31 -8.00 0.93 11.16
CA SER A 31 -6.90 1.87 10.91
C SER A 31 -6.36 1.73 9.49
N SER A 32 -6.22 2.86 8.78
CA SER A 32 -5.62 2.90 7.45
C SER A 32 -4.17 2.39 7.44
N TYR A 33 -3.47 2.54 8.56
CA TYR A 33 -2.08 2.11 8.70
C TYR A 33 -1.94 0.59 8.50
N LYS A 34 -2.87 -0.22 9.03
CA LYS A 34 -2.76 -1.69 8.99
C LYS A 34 -2.73 -2.21 7.55
N TRP A 35 -3.71 -1.85 6.73
CA TRP A 35 -3.78 -2.34 5.36
C TRP A 35 -2.68 -1.72 4.49
N LYS A 36 -2.34 -0.43 4.69
CA LYS A 36 -1.22 0.21 3.98
C LYS A 36 0.09 -0.48 4.27
N GLN A 37 0.34 -0.90 5.50
CA GLN A 37 1.58 -1.59 5.87
C GLN A 37 1.70 -2.92 5.12
N ILE A 38 0.62 -3.71 5.07
CA ILE A 38 0.60 -5.00 4.36
C ILE A 38 0.80 -4.79 2.86
N VAL A 39 0.13 -3.80 2.26
CA VAL A 39 0.30 -3.46 0.83
C VAL A 39 1.74 -3.03 0.55
N PHE A 40 2.33 -2.17 1.40
CA PHE A 40 3.70 -1.71 1.23
C PHE A 40 4.72 -2.85 1.31
N GLN A 41 4.54 -3.80 2.25
CA GLN A 41 5.39 -4.99 2.36
C GLN A 41 5.35 -5.88 1.10
N HIS A 42 4.22 -5.88 0.39
CA HIS A 42 4.00 -6.69 -0.82
C HIS A 42 4.25 -5.94 -2.13
N TYR A 43 4.55 -4.64 -2.07
CA TYR A 43 4.70 -3.77 -3.24
C TYR A 43 5.73 -4.31 -4.26
N ASN A 44 6.89 -4.80 -3.82
CA ASN A 44 7.90 -5.37 -4.71
C ASN A 44 7.41 -6.63 -5.43
N LYS A 45 6.59 -7.45 -4.77
CA LYS A 45 6.01 -8.66 -5.37
C LYS A 45 5.00 -8.29 -6.45
N ILE A 46 4.14 -7.30 -6.19
CA ILE A 46 3.21 -6.75 -7.19
C ILE A 46 3.98 -6.20 -8.39
N LYS A 47 5.01 -5.37 -8.14
CA LYS A 47 5.85 -4.76 -9.19
C LYS A 47 6.48 -5.81 -10.10
N ARG A 48 6.93 -6.93 -9.53
CA ARG A 48 7.53 -8.07 -10.24
C ARG A 48 6.50 -9.03 -10.84
N LYS A 49 5.20 -8.75 -10.68
CA LYS A 49 4.08 -9.61 -11.10
C LYS A 49 4.16 -11.01 -10.46
N GLU A 50 4.74 -11.11 -9.27
CA GLU A 50 4.82 -12.35 -8.48
C GLU A 50 3.48 -12.66 -7.78
N ILE A 51 2.67 -11.63 -7.52
CA ILE A 51 1.30 -11.76 -7.01
C ILE A 51 0.37 -10.78 -7.73
N THR A 52 -0.91 -11.10 -7.82
CA THR A 52 -1.96 -10.20 -8.36
C THR A 52 -2.60 -9.34 -7.27
N ILE A 53 -3.42 -8.36 -7.67
CA ILE A 53 -4.22 -7.56 -6.74
C ILE A 53 -5.23 -8.43 -5.98
N GLU A 54 -5.85 -9.40 -6.65
CA GLU A 54 -6.79 -10.35 -6.04
C GLU A 54 -6.11 -11.20 -4.97
N GLU A 55 -4.86 -11.63 -5.22
CA GLU A 55 -4.06 -12.37 -4.24
C GLU A 55 -3.67 -11.49 -3.05
N LEU A 56 -3.31 -10.23 -3.29
CA LEU A 56 -3.03 -9.26 -2.23
C LEU A 56 -4.27 -8.99 -1.36
N ILE A 57 -5.46 -8.93 -1.95
CA ILE A 57 -6.73 -8.81 -1.22
C ILE A 57 -6.95 -10.03 -0.30
N LYS A 58 -6.67 -11.24 -0.78
CA LYS A 58 -6.74 -12.46 0.05
C LYS A 58 -5.72 -12.42 1.20
N ILE A 59 -4.51 -11.90 0.95
CA ILE A 59 -3.49 -11.71 2.00
C ILE A 59 -4.00 -10.73 3.07
N LEU A 60 -4.57 -9.59 2.66
CA LEU A 60 -5.16 -8.62 3.60
C LEU A 60 -6.22 -9.26 4.49
N GLN A 61 -7.11 -10.08 3.93
CA GLN A 61 -8.13 -10.80 4.70
C GLN A 61 -7.51 -11.80 5.70
N LYS A 62 -6.50 -12.57 5.27
CA LYS A 62 -5.77 -13.51 6.15
C LYS A 62 -5.06 -12.80 7.30
N GLU A 63 -4.57 -11.59 7.08
CA GLU A 63 -3.97 -10.71 8.09
C GLU A 63 -5.02 -9.98 8.96
N GLY A 64 -6.30 -10.35 8.81
CA GLY A 64 -7.40 -9.81 9.62
C GLY A 64 -7.77 -8.36 9.27
N VAL A 65 -7.61 -7.95 8.01
CA VAL A 65 -8.21 -6.73 7.49
C VAL A 65 -9.63 -7.05 7.04
N GLN A 66 -10.60 -6.34 7.62
CA GLN A 66 -12.02 -6.49 7.29
C GLN A 66 -12.42 -5.43 6.25
N PHE A 67 -13.37 -5.77 5.38
CA PHE A 67 -13.84 -4.87 4.32
C PHE A 67 -15.30 -4.49 4.54
N ALA A 68 -15.60 -3.22 4.31
CA ALA A 68 -16.96 -2.67 4.32
C ALA A 68 -17.68 -2.84 2.97
N GLN A 69 -16.95 -3.28 1.94
CA GLN A 69 -17.42 -3.39 0.56
C GLN A 69 -16.91 -4.70 -0.08
N PRO A 70 -17.51 -5.16 -1.19
CA PRO A 70 -17.02 -6.30 -1.96
C PRO A 70 -15.56 -6.14 -2.41
N SER A 71 -14.84 -7.25 -2.53
CA SER A 71 -13.43 -7.28 -2.93
C SER A 71 -13.13 -6.54 -4.24
N SER A 72 -14.06 -6.55 -5.20
CA SER A 72 -13.94 -5.81 -6.47
C SER A 72 -13.84 -4.29 -6.27
N LEU A 73 -14.55 -3.74 -5.28
CA LEU A 73 -14.46 -2.32 -4.92
C LEU A 73 -13.24 -2.03 -4.04
N VAL A 74 -12.87 -2.96 -3.16
CA VAL A 74 -11.69 -2.84 -2.29
C VAL A 74 -10.38 -2.80 -3.09
N ALA A 75 -10.36 -3.38 -4.30
CA ALA A 75 -9.22 -3.25 -5.21
C ALA A 75 -8.87 -1.78 -5.50
N TYR A 76 -9.87 -0.88 -5.56
CA TYR A 76 -9.66 0.53 -5.89
C TYR A 76 -8.71 1.27 -4.93
N PRO A 77 -8.96 1.34 -3.60
CA PRO A 77 -8.04 2.00 -2.67
C PRO A 77 -6.66 1.32 -2.62
N ILE A 78 -6.59 0.00 -2.81
CA ILE A 78 -5.31 -0.74 -2.85
C ILE A 78 -4.48 -0.30 -4.06
N ILE A 79 -5.08 -0.27 -5.25
CA ILE A 79 -4.44 0.16 -6.50
C ILE A 79 -4.00 1.63 -6.40
N GLU A 80 -4.86 2.51 -5.86
CA GLU A 80 -4.52 3.92 -5.66
C GLU A 80 -3.33 4.11 -4.73
N PHE A 81 -3.19 3.28 -3.70
CA PHE A 81 -2.05 3.30 -2.80
C PHE A 81 -0.79 2.72 -3.44
N ILE A 82 -0.88 1.64 -4.21
CA ILE A 82 0.25 1.08 -4.96
C ILE A 82 0.81 2.11 -5.96
N LYS A 83 -0.06 2.77 -6.72
CA LYS A 83 0.31 3.89 -7.61
C LYS A 83 0.95 5.05 -6.85
N HIS A 84 0.49 5.30 -5.63
CA HIS A 84 1.09 6.32 -4.77
C HIS A 84 2.53 6.00 -4.39
N ILE A 85 2.79 4.75 -3.96
CA ILE A 85 4.12 4.27 -3.60
C ILE A 85 5.05 4.43 -4.80
N ALA A 86 4.65 3.92 -5.97
CA ALA A 86 5.42 4.03 -7.21
C ALA A 86 5.78 5.49 -7.54
N LYS A 87 4.80 6.41 -7.46
CA LYS A 87 5.02 7.85 -7.68
C LYS A 87 6.04 8.44 -6.71
N LYS A 88 6.01 8.05 -5.43
CA LYS A 88 6.92 8.57 -4.40
C LYS A 88 8.32 7.96 -4.49
N CYS A 89 8.42 6.70 -4.91
CA CYS A 89 9.68 6.02 -5.16
C CYS A 89 10.28 6.32 -6.55
N LYS A 90 9.59 7.10 -7.39
CA LYS A 90 9.97 7.40 -8.79
C LYS A 90 10.13 6.13 -9.63
N GLU A 91 9.22 5.18 -9.43
CA GLU A 91 9.20 3.90 -10.12
C GLU A 91 8.00 3.81 -11.06
N THR A 92 8.13 3.01 -12.12
CA THR A 92 7.01 2.62 -12.98
C THR A 92 6.39 1.33 -12.44
N ILE A 93 5.06 1.28 -12.43
CA ILE A 93 4.29 0.10 -12.05
C ILE A 93 3.17 -0.15 -13.07
N GLU A 94 3.06 -1.39 -13.51
CA GLU A 94 1.96 -1.89 -14.34
C GLU A 94 1.09 -2.78 -13.45
N ILE A 95 -0.21 -2.48 -13.40
CA ILE A 95 -1.21 -3.19 -12.59
C ILE A 95 -2.24 -3.77 -13.54
#